data_AF-A0A1V4PYS3-F1
#
_entry.id   AF-A0A1V4PYS3-F1
#
_cell.length_a   1.000
_cell.length_b   1.000
_cell.length_c   1.000
_cell.angle_alpha   90.00
_cell.angle_beta   90.00
_cell.angle_gamma   90.00
#
_symmetry.space_group_name_H-M   'P 1'
#
loop_
_entity.id
_entity.type
_entity.pdbx_description
1 polymer ?
#
loop_
_entity_poly.entity_id
_entity_poly.type
_entity_poly.pdbx_seq_one_letter_code
_entity_poly.pdbx_strand_id
1 'polypeptide(L)'
;MQPYIIVTTSTNTSAATDPSAMSGLELLRAWQSTPDDDRPSIGRLLGMRPVRIKEGEVHFAVTPKADFANPLGTVHGGICATLLDSVMGCAVHTTLPAGVGYTTLELKVNYIRSVALDADELTGVGTVIHVGGRTATAEGKVFSADGKLVAHGTTTCIVFR
;
A
#
# COMPACT_ATOMS: atom_id res chain seq x y z
N MET A 1 -21.43 -3.33 11.04
CA MET A 1 -20.83 -3.60 9.72
C MET A 1 -19.51 -4.31 9.98
N GLN A 2 -19.35 -5.57 9.54
CA GLN A 2 -18.06 -6.26 9.69
C GLN A 2 -17.05 -5.67 8.69
N PRO A 3 -15.88 -5.16 9.13
CA PRO A 3 -14.94 -4.48 8.26
C PRO A 3 -13.93 -5.42 7.57
N TYR A 4 -14.33 -6.66 7.26
CA TYR A 4 -13.45 -7.61 6.57
C TYR A 4 -14.26 -8.47 5.61
N ILE A 5 -14.23 -8.13 4.32
CA ILE A 5 -14.38 -9.16 3.29
C ILE A 5 -12.97 -9.71 3.09
N ILE A 6 -12.63 -10.74 3.83
CA ILE A 6 -11.56 -11.66 3.42
C ILE A 6 -12.12 -12.36 2.18
N VAL A 7 -11.70 -11.93 0.99
CA VAL A 7 -11.94 -12.70 -0.24
C VAL A 7 -10.96 -13.87 -0.25
N THR A 8 -11.22 -14.89 0.56
CA THR A 8 -10.54 -16.19 0.43
C THR A 8 -11.35 -17.05 -0.53
N THR A 9 -10.86 -17.20 -1.76
CA THR A 9 -11.22 -18.36 -2.57
C THR A 9 -10.29 -19.50 -2.19
N SER A 10 -10.86 -20.52 -1.55
CA SER A 10 -10.34 -21.88 -1.34
C SER A 10 -9.87 -22.25 0.08
N THR A 11 -10.39 -23.41 0.47
CA THR A 11 -10.27 -24.23 1.66
C THR A 11 -8.83 -24.59 2.03
N ASN A 12 -8.17 -23.83 2.90
CA ASN A 12 -7.03 -24.35 3.63
C ASN A 12 -7.11 -24.01 5.12
N THR A 13 -7.62 -24.98 5.88
CA THR A 13 -7.77 -24.95 7.33
C THR A 13 -6.42 -25.24 8.00
N SER A 14 -5.43 -24.38 7.78
CA SER A 14 -4.34 -24.24 8.77
C SER A 14 -4.79 -23.17 9.75
N ALA A 15 -4.52 -23.33 11.06
CA ALA A 15 -4.97 -22.46 12.14
C ALA A 15 -4.75 -20.97 11.81
N ALA A 16 -5.74 -20.34 11.17
CA ALA A 16 -5.60 -19.02 10.61
C ALA A 16 -5.76 -18.06 11.77
N THR A 17 -4.65 -17.45 12.19
CA THR A 17 -4.66 -16.32 13.13
C THR A 17 -5.72 -15.33 12.67
N ASP A 18 -6.71 -15.07 13.53
CA ASP A 18 -7.79 -14.14 13.25
C ASP A 18 -7.22 -12.74 12.96
N PRO A 19 -7.30 -12.24 11.71
CA PRO A 19 -6.73 -10.94 11.35
C PRO A 19 -7.32 -9.79 12.17
N SER A 20 -8.55 -9.94 12.68
CA SER A 20 -9.19 -8.91 13.50
C SER A 20 -8.62 -8.80 14.91
N ALA A 21 -7.91 -9.84 15.38
CA ALA A 21 -7.24 -9.86 16.68
C ALA A 21 -5.81 -9.28 16.65
N MET A 22 -5.32 -8.89 15.47
CA MET A 22 -3.97 -8.35 15.27
C MET A 22 -4.02 -6.84 15.11
N SER A 23 -3.07 -6.11 15.71
CA SER A 23 -2.83 -4.71 15.32
C SER A 23 -2.46 -4.63 13.84
N GLY A 24 -2.63 -3.46 13.23
CA GLY A 24 -2.28 -3.30 11.82
C GLY A 24 -0.80 -3.56 11.54
N LEU A 25 0.10 -3.26 12.48
CA LEU A 25 1.53 -3.58 12.36
C LEU A 25 1.79 -5.09 12.35
N GLU A 26 1.18 -5.82 13.27
CA GLU A 26 1.30 -7.28 13.35
C GLU A 26 0.75 -7.93 12.08
N LEU A 27 -0.42 -7.47 11.62
CA LEU A 27 -1.06 -8.01 10.43
C LEU A 27 -0.21 -7.81 9.16
N LEU A 28 0.31 -6.59 8.96
CA LEU A 28 1.16 -6.28 7.82
C LEU A 28 2.49 -7.05 7.86
N ARG A 29 3.08 -7.25 9.04
CA ARG A 29 4.30 -8.08 9.20
C ARG A 29 4.04 -9.57 8.95
N ALA A 30 2.87 -10.07 9.37
CA ALA A 30 2.47 -11.43 9.03
C ALA A 30 2.34 -11.60 7.52
N TRP A 31 1.67 -10.67 6.83
CA TRP A 31 1.57 -10.72 5.36
C TRP A 31 2.93 -10.64 4.65
N GLN A 32 3.88 -9.86 5.19
CA GLN A 32 5.25 -9.83 4.66
C GLN A 32 5.98 -11.18 4.85
N SER A 33 5.74 -11.87 5.96
CA SER A 33 6.43 -13.13 6.31
C SER A 33 5.80 -14.37 5.68
N THR A 34 4.52 -14.29 5.33
CA THR A 34 3.77 -15.33 4.60
C THR A 34 3.18 -14.72 3.34
N PRO A 35 3.98 -14.60 2.26
CA PRO A 35 3.48 -14.19 0.96
C PRO A 35 2.55 -15.29 0.45
N ASP A 36 1.28 -15.16 0.75
CA ASP A 36 0.22 -16.01 0.22
C ASP A 36 -0.21 -15.39 -1.09
N ASP A 37 0.38 -15.92 -2.17
CA ASP A 37 0.23 -15.43 -3.55
C ASP A 37 -1.19 -15.63 -4.08
N ASP A 38 -2.03 -16.46 -3.44
CA ASP A 38 -3.36 -16.74 -3.98
C ASP A 38 -4.45 -15.77 -3.52
N ARG A 39 -4.18 -14.93 -2.50
CA ARG A 39 -5.14 -13.92 -2.04
C ARG A 39 -5.35 -12.83 -3.11
N PRO A 40 -6.58 -12.65 -3.62
CA PRO A 40 -6.88 -11.56 -4.56
C PRO A 40 -6.61 -10.21 -3.90
N SER A 41 -5.69 -9.44 -4.49
CA SER A 41 -5.37 -8.09 -4.01
C SER A 41 -4.80 -7.24 -5.14
N ILE A 42 -4.93 -5.92 -5.00
CA ILE A 42 -4.29 -4.98 -5.93
C ILE A 42 -2.76 -5.11 -5.90
N GLY A 43 -2.20 -5.41 -4.72
CA GLY A 43 -0.77 -5.66 -4.56
C GLY A 43 -0.30 -6.85 -5.39
N ARG A 44 -1.03 -7.97 -5.36
CA ARG A 44 -0.78 -9.13 -6.22
C ARG A 44 -0.90 -8.77 -7.71
N LEU A 45 -2.00 -8.14 -8.12
CA LEU A 45 -2.25 -7.78 -9.53
C LEU A 45 -1.12 -6.93 -10.13
N LEU A 46 -0.57 -6.01 -9.32
CA LEU A 46 0.49 -5.11 -9.72
C LEU A 46 1.91 -5.63 -9.40
N GLY A 47 2.06 -6.76 -8.72
CA GLY A 47 3.36 -7.27 -8.29
C GLY A 47 4.05 -6.38 -7.23
N MET A 48 3.27 -5.72 -6.36
CA MET A 48 3.79 -4.92 -5.27
C MET A 48 4.37 -5.81 -4.17
N ARG A 49 5.57 -5.48 -3.70
CA ARG A 49 6.28 -6.25 -2.67
C ARG A 49 6.61 -5.39 -1.46
N PRO A 50 6.33 -5.85 -0.22
CA PRO A 50 6.74 -5.15 0.98
C PRO A 50 8.26 -5.21 1.17
N VAL A 51 8.91 -4.04 1.17
CA VAL A 51 10.35 -3.89 1.38
C VAL A 51 10.65 -3.68 2.86
N ARG A 52 9.87 -2.83 3.53
CA ARG A 52 10.08 -2.47 4.95
C ARG A 52 8.78 -2.05 5.59
N ILE A 53 8.52 -2.56 6.79
CA ILE A 53 7.32 -2.27 7.57
C ILE A 53 7.73 -1.90 9.00
N LYS A 54 7.51 -0.63 9.35
CA LYS A 54 7.65 -0.11 10.71
C LYS A 54 6.39 0.65 11.10
N GLU A 55 6.18 0.81 12.40
CA GLU A 55 5.11 1.66 12.90
C GLU A 55 5.25 3.08 12.32
N GLY A 56 4.19 3.56 11.67
CA GLY A 56 4.12 4.86 11.01
C GLY A 56 4.90 4.99 9.69
N GLU A 57 5.56 3.94 9.19
CA GLU A 57 6.41 4.03 7.99
C GLU A 57 6.44 2.70 7.20
N VAL A 58 5.96 2.73 5.96
CA VAL A 58 5.86 1.53 5.08
C VAL A 58 6.48 1.78 3.71
N HIS A 59 7.22 0.80 3.21
CA HIS A 59 7.93 0.85 1.94
C HIS A 59 7.52 -0.32 1.07
N PHE A 60 6.96 -0.06 -0.11
CA PHE A 60 6.63 -1.08 -1.10
C PHE A 60 7.40 -0.84 -2.40
N ALA A 61 7.73 -1.93 -3.08
CA ALA A 61 8.39 -1.96 -4.37
C ALA A 61 7.43 -2.43 -5.47
N VAL A 62 7.57 -1.89 -6.68
CA VAL A 62 6.86 -2.38 -7.87
C VAL A 62 7.76 -2.25 -9.11
N THR A 63 7.80 -3.30 -9.93
CA THR A 63 8.50 -3.25 -11.22
C THR A 63 7.51 -2.94 -12.35
N PRO A 64 7.74 -1.91 -13.16
CA PRO A 64 6.93 -1.65 -14.35
C PRO A 64 6.82 -2.86 -15.30
N LYS A 65 5.68 -2.97 -15.99
CA LYS A 65 5.44 -3.98 -17.05
C LYS A 65 4.62 -3.38 -18.19
N ALA A 66 4.58 -4.05 -19.34
CA ALA A 66 3.88 -3.58 -20.53
C ALA A 66 2.41 -3.20 -20.25
N ASP A 67 1.70 -3.98 -19.43
CA ASP A 67 0.30 -3.72 -19.05
C ASP A 67 0.09 -2.42 -18.26
N PHE A 68 1.17 -1.79 -17.78
CA PHE A 68 1.10 -0.51 -17.06
C PHE A 68 1.13 0.70 -17.98
N ALA A 69 1.18 0.50 -19.30
CA ALA A 69 1.23 1.58 -20.26
C ALA A 69 0.01 2.52 -20.18
N ASN A 70 0.29 3.81 -20.31
CA ASN A 70 -0.69 4.79 -20.77
C ASN A 70 -0.65 4.89 -22.31
N PRO A 71 -1.59 5.63 -22.93
CA PRO A 71 -1.61 5.82 -24.38
C PRO A 71 -0.36 6.48 -25.00
N LEU A 72 0.49 7.10 -24.18
CA LEU A 72 1.75 7.73 -24.61
C LEU A 72 2.96 6.80 -24.51
N GLY A 73 2.76 5.52 -24.14
CA GLY A 73 3.82 4.51 -24.09
C GLY A 73 4.72 4.58 -22.85
N THR A 74 4.30 5.30 -21.81
CA THR A 74 5.00 5.33 -20.51
C THR A 74 4.11 4.73 -19.43
N VAL A 75 4.64 4.51 -18.23
CA VAL A 75 3.84 4.02 -17.10
C VAL A 75 2.68 4.98 -16.82
N HIS A 76 1.48 4.45 -16.71
CA HIS A 76 0.27 5.17 -16.35
C HIS A 76 0.41 5.74 -14.94
N GLY A 77 0.10 7.03 -14.77
CA GLY A 77 0.24 7.72 -13.47
C GLY A 77 -0.53 7.01 -12.33
N GLY A 78 -1.63 6.34 -12.67
CA GLY A 78 -2.37 5.47 -11.77
C GLY A 78 -1.53 4.42 -11.04
N ILE A 79 -0.45 3.90 -11.65
CA ILE A 79 0.44 2.95 -10.96
C ILE A 79 1.17 3.61 -9.79
N CYS A 80 1.71 4.82 -10.01
CA CYS A 80 2.33 5.60 -8.96
C CYS A 80 1.30 6.05 -7.91
N ALA A 81 0.09 6.41 -8.32
CA ALA A 81 -1.00 6.76 -7.40
C ALA A 81 -1.39 5.57 -6.51
N THR A 82 -1.56 4.37 -7.07
CA THR A 82 -1.88 3.16 -6.30
C THR A 82 -0.74 2.76 -5.37
N LEU A 83 0.52 2.90 -5.81
CA LEU A 83 1.67 2.66 -4.95
C LEU A 83 1.69 3.63 -3.77
N LEU A 84 1.46 4.93 -4.02
CA LEU A 84 1.36 5.96 -2.99
C LEU A 84 0.22 5.67 -2.00
N ASP A 85 -0.99 5.40 -2.50
CA ASP A 85 -2.16 5.05 -1.67
C ASP A 85 -1.85 3.84 -0.79
N SER A 86 -1.25 2.81 -1.36
CA SER A 86 -0.88 1.58 -0.65
C SER A 86 0.10 1.85 0.50
N VAL A 87 1.21 2.57 0.25
CA VAL A 87 2.22 2.81 1.29
C VAL A 87 1.74 3.79 2.35
N MET A 88 0.99 4.83 1.97
CA MET A 88 0.47 5.81 2.94
C MET A 88 -0.66 5.22 3.78
N GLY A 89 -1.59 4.50 3.16
CA GLY A 89 -2.65 3.79 3.88
C GLY A 89 -2.06 2.73 4.82
N CYS A 90 -1.10 1.94 4.36
CA CYS A 90 -0.42 0.96 5.22
C CYS A 90 0.37 1.64 6.35
N ALA A 91 1.02 2.78 6.10
CA ALA A 91 1.66 3.54 7.17
C ALA A 91 0.65 3.93 8.27
N VAL A 92 -0.53 4.43 7.90
CA VAL A 92 -1.62 4.67 8.87
C VAL A 92 -2.02 3.37 9.56
N HIS A 93 -2.23 2.29 8.80
CA HIS A 93 -2.66 0.99 9.33
C HIS A 93 -1.72 0.47 10.42
N THR A 94 -0.40 0.61 10.26
CA THR A 94 0.57 0.16 11.26
C THR A 94 0.41 0.82 12.64
N THR A 95 -0.30 1.95 12.73
CA THR A 95 -0.55 2.67 14.00
C THR A 95 -1.89 2.30 14.64
N LEU A 96 -2.72 1.49 13.97
CA LEU A 96 -4.06 1.14 14.43
C LEU A 96 -4.04 -0.12 15.30
N PRO A 97 -4.76 -0.14 16.43
CA PRO A 97 -4.89 -1.33 17.26
C PRO A 97 -5.79 -2.38 16.58
N ALA A 98 -5.81 -3.58 17.14
CA ALA A 98 -6.66 -4.66 16.67
C ALA A 98 -8.14 -4.26 16.57
N GLY A 99 -8.82 -4.77 15.54
CA GLY A 99 -10.24 -4.50 15.28
C GLY A 99 -10.56 -3.12 14.69
N VAL A 100 -9.59 -2.22 14.55
CA VAL A 100 -9.82 -0.86 14.00
C VAL A 100 -9.58 -0.84 12.50
N GLY A 101 -10.61 -0.45 11.74
CA GLY A 101 -10.54 -0.31 10.29
C GLY A 101 -10.24 1.13 9.85
N TYR A 102 -9.88 1.30 8.58
CA TYR A 102 -9.79 2.62 7.95
C TYR A 102 -10.12 2.54 6.45
N THR A 103 -10.38 3.69 5.84
CA THR A 103 -10.45 3.83 4.38
C THR A 103 -9.84 5.15 3.92
N THR A 104 -9.32 5.20 2.69
CA THR A 104 -8.87 6.45 2.06
C THR A 104 -10.09 7.33 1.78
N LEU A 105 -10.07 8.57 2.28
CA LEU A 105 -11.07 9.61 2.01
C LEU A 105 -10.62 10.52 0.86
N GLU A 106 -9.34 10.86 0.83
CA GLU A 106 -8.76 11.77 -0.16
C GLU A 106 -7.32 11.35 -0.48
N LEU A 107 -6.92 11.57 -1.74
CA LEU A 107 -5.58 11.32 -2.23
C LEU A 107 -5.17 12.43 -3.20
N LYS A 108 -4.08 13.13 -2.87
CA LYS A 108 -3.46 14.13 -3.74
C LYS A 108 -2.11 13.64 -4.20
N VAL A 109 -1.90 13.60 -5.52
CA VAL A 109 -0.63 13.18 -6.14
C VAL A 109 -0.02 14.35 -6.93
N ASN A 110 1.30 14.49 -6.89
CA ASN A 110 2.11 15.29 -7.80
C ASN A 110 3.05 14.37 -8.55
N TYR A 111 3.09 14.48 -9.88
CA TYR A 111 4.00 13.73 -10.73
C TYR A 111 5.18 14.63 -11.11
N ILE A 112 6.39 14.13 -10.91
CA ILE A 112 7.65 14.88 -11.13
C ILE A 112 8.39 14.34 -12.34
N ARG A 113 8.38 13.02 -12.57
CA ARG A 113 9.06 12.38 -13.69
C ARG A 113 8.19 11.30 -14.33
N SER A 114 8.30 11.18 -15.65
CA SER A 114 7.77 10.03 -16.39
C SER A 114 8.60 8.78 -16.10
N VAL A 115 7.97 7.61 -16.15
CA VAL A 115 8.64 6.32 -15.96
C VAL A 115 8.47 5.48 -17.22
N ALA A 116 9.57 4.95 -17.73
CA ALA A 116 9.56 4.05 -18.89
C ALA A 116 9.02 2.66 -18.50
N LEU A 117 8.48 1.93 -19.47
CA LEU A 117 7.88 0.60 -19.21
C LEU A 117 8.92 -0.49 -18.92
N ASP A 118 10.16 -0.26 -19.34
CA ASP A 118 11.34 -1.09 -19.10
C ASP A 118 12.21 -0.53 -17.95
N ALA A 119 11.72 0.48 -17.23
CA ALA A 119 12.43 0.99 -16.07
C ALA A 119 12.55 -0.10 -15.00
N ASP A 120 13.64 -0.03 -14.25
CA ASP A 120 13.83 -0.82 -13.04
C ASP A 120 12.76 -0.50 -11.98
N GLU A 121 12.88 -1.19 -10.85
CA GLU A 121 11.96 -1.06 -9.72
C GLU A 121 11.73 0.38 -9.25
N LEU A 122 10.46 0.68 -8.98
CA LEU A 122 10.03 1.87 -8.24
C LEU A 122 9.83 1.51 -6.77
N THR A 123 10.29 2.38 -5.88
CA THR A 123 10.05 2.26 -4.43
C THR A 123 9.13 3.36 -3.94
N GLY A 124 7.98 2.99 -3.43
CA GLY A 124 7.07 3.86 -2.68
C GLY A 124 7.42 3.85 -1.20
N VAL A 125 7.43 5.03 -0.58
CA VAL A 125 7.63 5.22 0.86
C VAL A 125 6.49 6.06 1.40
N GLY A 126 5.78 5.57 2.40
CA GLY A 126 4.71 6.27 3.09
C GLY A 126 5.04 6.48 4.56
N THR A 127 4.76 7.67 5.09
CA THR A 127 4.99 8.04 6.49
C THR A 127 3.76 8.74 7.05
N VAL A 128 3.34 8.34 8.25
CA VAL A 128 2.23 8.99 8.96
C VAL A 128 2.61 10.42 9.35
N ILE A 129 1.68 11.35 9.15
CA ILE A 129 1.77 12.74 9.61
C ILE A 129 0.99 12.91 10.91
N HIS A 130 -0.24 12.40 10.97
CA HIS A 130 -1.13 12.56 12.11
C HIS A 130 -2.10 11.40 12.25
N VAL A 131 -2.39 10.98 13.48
CA VAL A 131 -3.41 9.96 13.80
C VAL A 131 -4.35 10.50 14.86
N GLY A 132 -5.61 10.68 14.48
CA GLY A 132 -6.67 11.19 15.36
C GLY A 132 -7.76 10.16 15.66
N GLY A 133 -8.82 10.64 16.31
CA GLY A 133 -9.98 9.83 16.70
C GLY A 133 -10.87 9.39 15.54
N ARG A 134 -10.90 10.16 14.43
CA ARG A 134 -11.75 9.87 13.26
C ARG A 134 -11.02 9.95 11.93
N THR A 135 -9.90 10.66 11.89
CA THR A 135 -9.09 10.85 10.69
C THR A 135 -7.63 10.60 10.99
N ALA A 136 -6.90 10.18 9.97
CA ALA A 136 -5.44 10.11 9.97
C ALA A 136 -4.92 10.66 8.65
N THR A 137 -3.69 11.19 8.63
CA THR A 137 -3.04 11.67 7.43
C THR A 137 -1.64 11.09 7.30
N ALA A 138 -1.20 10.93 6.07
CA ALA A 138 0.14 10.45 5.73
C ALA A 138 0.64 11.15 4.47
N GLU A 139 1.96 11.23 4.33
CA GLU A 139 2.63 11.61 3.09
C GLU A 139 3.36 10.44 2.48
N GLY A 140 3.61 10.51 1.17
CA GLY A 140 4.36 9.49 0.48
C GLY A 140 5.14 10.01 -0.71
N LYS A 141 6.18 9.26 -1.08
CA LYS A 141 7.07 9.53 -2.21
C LYS A 141 7.32 8.23 -2.97
N VAL A 142 7.47 8.34 -4.29
CA VAL A 142 7.91 7.26 -5.18
C VAL A 142 9.26 7.62 -5.76
N PHE A 143 10.20 6.70 -5.70
CA PHE A 143 11.55 6.85 -6.24
C PHE A 143 11.81 5.79 -7.31
N SER A 144 12.59 6.13 -8.33
CA SER A 144 13.20 5.16 -9.24
C SER A 144 14.40 4.47 -8.59
N ALA A 145 14.89 3.39 -9.21
CA ALA A 145 16.05 2.63 -8.74
C ALA A 145 17.32 3.48 -8.55
N ASP A 146 17.49 4.54 -9.35
CA ASP A 146 18.60 5.51 -9.22
C ASP A 146 18.35 6.62 -8.18
N GLY A 147 17.29 6.49 -7.36
CA GLY A 147 16.97 7.38 -6.26
C GLY A 147 16.28 8.69 -6.68
N LYS A 148 15.88 8.86 -7.94
CA LYS A 148 15.19 10.09 -8.39
C LYS A 148 13.72 10.07 -7.98
N LEU A 149 13.23 11.22 -7.54
CA LEU A 149 11.81 11.40 -7.20
C LEU A 149 10.93 11.31 -8.45
N VAL A 150 9.99 10.36 -8.46
CA VAL A 150 9.03 10.13 -9.55
C VAL A 150 7.71 10.83 -9.26
N ALA A 151 7.17 10.62 -8.07
CA ALA A 151 5.91 11.21 -7.63
C ALA A 151 5.91 11.41 -6.11
N HIS A 152 5.07 12.30 -5.61
CA HIS A 152 4.80 12.42 -4.18
C HIS A 152 3.37 12.85 -3.91
N GLY A 153 2.88 12.61 -2.71
CA GLY A 153 1.50 12.88 -2.38
C GLY A 153 1.20 12.87 -0.90
N THR A 154 -0.07 13.12 -0.61
CA THR A 154 -0.65 13.06 0.73
C THR A 154 -1.98 12.34 0.65
N THR A 155 -2.39 11.74 1.76
CA THR A 155 -3.72 11.16 1.91
C THR A 155 -4.36 11.55 3.23
N THR A 156 -5.69 11.58 3.23
CA THR A 156 -6.50 11.53 4.44
C THR A 156 -7.23 10.20 4.48
N CYS A 157 -7.16 9.50 5.62
CA CYS A 157 -7.95 8.31 5.91
C CYS A 157 -9.05 8.63 6.92
N ILE A 158 -10.21 8.00 6.79
CA ILE A 158 -11.21 7.89 7.86
C ILE A 158 -10.91 6.62 8.66
N VAL A 159 -10.94 6.72 9.99
CA VAL A 159 -10.73 5.61 10.92
C VAL A 159 -12.08 5.17 11.50
N PHE A 160 -12.35 3.86 11.46
CA PHE A 160 -13.56 3.23 11.98
C PHE A 160 -13.22 2.49 13.27
N ARG A 161 -13.69 3.04 14.40
CA ARG A 161 -13.58 2.44 15.73
C ARG A 161 -14.92 1.88 16.18
#